data_AF-X1NHM8-F1
#
_entry.id   AF-X1NHM8-F1
#
_cell.length_a   1.000
_cell.length_b   1.000
_cell.length_c   1.000
_cell.angle_alpha   90.00
_cell.angle_beta   90.00
_cell.angle_gamma   90.00
#
_symmetry.space_group_name_H-M   'P 1'
#
loop_
_entity.id
_entity.type
_entity.pdbx_description
1 polymer ?
#
loop_
_entity_poly.entity_id
_entity_poly.type
_entity_poly.pdbx_seq_one_letter_code
_entity_poly.pdbx_strand_id
1 'polypeptide(L)'
;MPTFDLPGIYSEEVAPSGAPVKGVGVGTVALVGKFYKGVENVPERSGGWLQFVEKRGGLAIGSAAYDALWALKQKCSALVTVRVKGTQANVIIQDRDVPDDKMKVTAMIDGAFANYALGPPQVGIQVIIEDGTITDTFKATFKYYYEEKDVAQEYVETFDNLSIDTSATRYFETIINTSSYMVEVEDLAPTSQTPPGHLPAT
;
A
#
# COMPACT_ATOMS: atom_id res chain seq x y z
N MET A 1 -44.31 41.25 -6.60
CA MET A 1 -44.53 41.00 -8.04
C MET A 1 -43.96 42.18 -8.79
N PRO A 2 -43.07 41.98 -9.77
CA PRO A 2 -42.53 43.07 -10.57
C PRO A 2 -43.64 43.73 -11.39
N THR A 3 -43.63 45.05 -11.47
CA THR A 3 -44.50 45.86 -12.32
C THR A 3 -43.80 46.15 -13.64
N PHE A 4 -44.47 45.80 -14.73
CA PHE A 4 -43.94 45.88 -16.10
C PHE A 4 -44.62 47.03 -16.84
N ASP A 5 -43.97 48.19 -16.91
CA ASP A 5 -44.57 49.42 -17.44
C ASP A 5 -44.27 49.68 -18.93
N LEU A 6 -43.53 48.80 -19.61
CA LEU A 6 -43.17 48.94 -21.02
C LEU A 6 -43.30 47.61 -21.76
N PRO A 7 -43.75 47.59 -23.03
CA PRO A 7 -43.79 46.37 -23.82
C PRO A 7 -42.35 45.90 -24.12
N GLY A 8 -41.98 44.72 -23.62
CA GLY A 8 -40.66 44.13 -23.78
C GLY A 8 -40.54 42.74 -23.15
N ILE A 9 -39.37 42.11 -23.33
CA ILE A 9 -39.03 40.86 -22.64
C ILE A 9 -38.26 41.24 -21.38
N TYR A 10 -38.78 40.79 -20.23
CA TYR A 10 -38.14 40.97 -18.94
C TYR A 10 -37.52 39.63 -18.52
N SER A 11 -36.20 39.61 -18.35
CA SER A 11 -35.47 38.48 -17.76
C SER A 11 -35.12 38.80 -16.32
N GLU A 12 -35.57 37.95 -15.39
CA GLU A 12 -35.14 38.00 -13.99
C GLU A 12 -34.35 36.72 -13.70
N GLU A 13 -33.11 36.89 -13.20
CA GLU A 13 -32.33 35.78 -12.67
C GLU A 13 -32.79 35.48 -11.25
N VAL A 14 -33.73 34.54 -11.13
CA VAL A 14 -34.11 34.00 -9.82
C VAL A 14 -33.01 33.03 -9.39
N ALA A 15 -32.36 33.31 -8.26
CA ALA A 15 -31.41 32.37 -7.66
C ALA A 15 -32.12 31.02 -7.44
N PRO A 16 -31.47 29.88 -7.76
CA PRO A 16 -32.12 28.58 -7.70
C PRO A 16 -32.66 28.30 -6.30
N SER A 17 -34.00 28.24 -6.18
CA SER A 17 -34.69 27.86 -4.95
C SER A 17 -34.65 26.34 -4.82
N GLY A 18 -33.52 25.83 -4.37
CA GLY A 18 -33.30 24.42 -4.18
C GLY A 18 -31.85 24.13 -3.88
N ALA A 19 -31.47 24.19 -2.60
CA ALA A 19 -30.31 23.41 -2.18
C ALA A 19 -30.61 21.94 -2.54
N PRO A 20 -29.66 21.20 -3.14
CA PRO A 20 -29.86 19.79 -3.44
C PRO A 20 -30.37 19.06 -2.19
N VAL A 21 -31.40 18.22 -2.36
CA VAL A 21 -32.00 17.46 -1.24
C VAL A 21 -30.89 16.73 -0.49
N LYS A 22 -30.82 16.96 0.82
CA LYS A 22 -29.75 16.57 1.76
C LYS A 22 -29.66 15.03 1.98
N GLY A 23 -29.87 14.22 0.95
CA GLY A 23 -29.93 12.76 1.02
C GLY A 23 -29.57 12.03 -0.27
N VAL A 24 -29.31 12.74 -1.38
CA VAL A 24 -28.95 12.11 -2.67
C VAL A 24 -27.53 12.55 -3.02
N GLY A 25 -26.62 11.59 -3.18
CA GLY A 25 -25.26 11.89 -3.61
C GLY A 25 -25.26 12.34 -5.07
N VAL A 26 -24.95 13.61 -5.31
CA VAL A 26 -25.12 14.23 -6.64
C VAL A 26 -23.89 14.09 -7.53
N GLY A 27 -22.78 13.57 -7.02
CA GLY A 27 -21.50 13.57 -7.73
C GLY A 27 -20.75 12.25 -7.68
N THR A 28 -20.07 11.95 -8.79
CA THR A 28 -18.99 10.96 -8.84
C THR A 28 -17.67 11.71 -8.69
N VAL A 29 -16.86 11.32 -7.71
CA VAL A 29 -15.51 11.89 -7.52
C VAL A 29 -14.48 10.91 -8.07
N ALA A 30 -13.51 11.41 -8.83
CA ALA A 30 -12.36 10.64 -9.27
C ALA A 30 -11.14 11.04 -8.44
N LEU A 31 -10.45 10.05 -7.87
CA LEU A 31 -9.22 10.23 -7.11
C LEU A 31 -8.10 9.37 -7.69
N VAL A 32 -6.93 9.95 -7.76
CA VAL A 32 -5.71 9.30 -8.20
C VAL A 32 -4.75 9.31 -7.03
N GLY A 33 -4.25 8.14 -6.63
CA GLY A 33 -3.28 8.09 -5.54
C GLY A 33 -2.85 6.69 -5.17
N LYS A 34 -2.21 6.59 -4.00
CA LYS A 34 -1.67 5.34 -3.46
C LYS A 34 -2.74 4.62 -2.65
N PHE A 35 -2.87 3.31 -2.83
CA PHE A 35 -3.83 2.48 -2.11
C PHE A 35 -3.16 1.16 -1.73
N TYR A 36 -3.57 0.57 -0.61
CA TYR A 36 -2.98 -0.68 -0.07
C TYR A 36 -3.16 -1.88 -1.01
N LYS A 37 -4.23 -1.90 -1.82
CA LYS A 37 -4.48 -2.97 -2.80
C LYS A 37 -5.20 -2.50 -4.06
N GLY A 38 -5.34 -3.43 -5.00
CA GLY A 38 -6.07 -3.26 -6.27
C GLY A 38 -5.14 -3.06 -7.46
N VAL A 39 -5.68 -3.20 -8.66
CA VAL A 39 -4.89 -3.18 -9.91
C VAL A 39 -4.36 -1.77 -10.17
N GLU A 40 -3.11 -1.69 -10.61
CA GLU A 40 -2.41 -0.45 -10.92
C GLU A 40 -2.91 0.15 -12.24
N ASN A 41 -2.98 1.48 -12.29
CA ASN A 41 -3.36 2.28 -13.46
C ASN A 41 -4.74 1.90 -14.06
N VAL A 42 -5.54 1.17 -13.32
CA VAL A 42 -6.92 0.80 -13.69
C VAL A 42 -7.91 1.58 -12.83
N PRO A 43 -8.84 2.33 -13.44
CA PRO A 43 -9.90 3.02 -12.72
C PRO A 43 -10.93 2.01 -12.19
N GLU A 44 -11.16 2.06 -10.88
CA GLU A 44 -12.16 1.21 -10.22
C GLU A 44 -13.20 2.06 -9.50
N ARG A 45 -14.48 1.75 -9.77
CA ARG A 45 -15.63 2.41 -9.14
C ARG A 45 -16.03 1.69 -7.85
N SER A 46 -16.25 2.47 -6.81
CA SER A 46 -16.80 2.07 -5.52
C SER A 46 -18.02 2.94 -5.18
N GLY A 47 -19.12 2.32 -4.78
CA GLY A 47 -20.38 2.97 -4.43
C GLY A 47 -20.52 3.30 -2.94
N GLY A 48 -19.52 2.97 -2.12
CA GLY A 48 -19.54 3.22 -0.69
C GLY A 48 -18.22 2.81 -0.01
N TRP A 49 -18.08 3.17 1.27
CA TRP A 49 -16.86 2.93 2.05
C TRP A 49 -16.47 1.45 2.11
N LEU A 50 -17.45 0.55 2.34
CA LEU A 50 -17.18 -0.88 2.44
C LEU A 50 -16.58 -1.44 1.14
N GLN A 51 -17.16 -1.07 -0.01
CA GLN A 51 -16.67 -1.49 -1.32
C GLN A 51 -15.32 -0.86 -1.65
N PHE A 52 -15.05 0.37 -1.16
CA PHE A 52 -13.73 0.99 -1.28
C PHE A 52 -12.68 0.22 -0.48
N VAL A 53 -12.95 -0.13 0.78
CA VAL A 53 -12.02 -0.94 1.61
C VAL A 53 -11.80 -2.33 0.99
N GLU A 54 -12.85 -2.95 0.46
CA GLU A 54 -12.77 -4.24 -0.24
C GLU A 54 -11.92 -4.19 -1.51
N LYS A 55 -11.95 -3.10 -2.27
CA LYS A 55 -11.19 -2.97 -3.53
C LYS A 55 -9.79 -2.38 -3.35
N ARG A 56 -9.63 -1.44 -2.41
CA ARG A 56 -8.43 -0.59 -2.25
C ARG A 56 -7.74 -0.68 -0.90
N GLY A 57 -8.31 -1.37 0.08
CA GLY A 57 -7.65 -1.73 1.34
C GLY A 57 -7.67 -0.68 2.44
N GLY A 58 -8.40 0.42 2.25
CA GLY A 58 -8.65 1.39 3.30
C GLY A 58 -7.71 2.60 3.28
N LEU A 59 -7.49 3.19 4.45
CA LEU A 59 -6.87 4.51 4.63
C LEU A 59 -5.37 4.39 4.81
N ALA A 60 -4.62 4.52 3.72
CA ALA A 60 -3.20 4.82 3.85
C ALA A 60 -3.05 6.31 4.20
N ILE A 61 -2.44 6.60 5.36
CA ILE A 61 -2.12 7.96 5.78
C ILE A 61 -1.23 8.62 4.70
N GLY A 62 -1.46 9.89 4.38
CA GLY A 62 -0.73 10.62 3.32
C GLY A 62 -0.99 10.14 1.88
N SER A 63 -1.99 9.28 1.68
CA SER A 63 -2.46 8.89 0.35
C SER A 63 -3.80 9.56 0.01
N ALA A 64 -4.19 9.53 -1.27
CA ALA A 64 -5.52 9.95 -1.71
C ALA A 64 -6.66 9.12 -1.08
N ALA A 65 -6.38 8.04 -0.34
CA ALA A 65 -7.38 7.34 0.45
C ALA A 65 -7.97 8.21 1.57
N TYR A 66 -7.18 9.12 2.15
CA TYR A 66 -7.70 10.07 3.14
C TYR A 66 -8.69 11.06 2.50
N ASP A 67 -8.35 11.55 1.30
CA ASP A 67 -9.23 12.39 0.49
C ASP A 67 -10.49 11.62 0.03
N ALA A 68 -10.37 10.31 -0.20
CA ALA A 68 -11.48 9.42 -0.53
C ALA A 68 -12.51 9.30 0.61
N LEU A 69 -12.03 9.20 1.86
CA LEU A 69 -12.91 9.23 3.02
C LEU A 69 -13.61 10.59 3.15
N TRP A 70 -12.89 11.69 2.92
CA TRP A 70 -13.50 13.02 2.96
C TRP A 70 -14.56 13.18 1.86
N ALA A 71 -14.28 12.72 0.64
CA ALA A 71 -15.24 12.72 -0.48
C ALA A 71 -16.47 11.84 -0.19
N LEU A 72 -16.27 10.63 0.36
CA LEU A 72 -17.38 9.74 0.77
C LEU A 72 -18.18 10.33 1.93
N LYS A 73 -17.54 11.00 2.90
CA LYS A 73 -18.21 11.73 3.99
C LYS A 73 -19.06 12.90 3.49
N GLN A 74 -18.67 13.53 2.38
CA GLN A 74 -19.46 14.56 1.71
C GLN A 74 -20.64 14.01 0.89
N LYS A 75 -20.98 12.73 1.06
CA LYS A 75 -22.10 12.05 0.39
C LYS A 75 -21.95 11.98 -1.14
N CYS A 76 -20.76 11.67 -1.66
CA CYS A 76 -20.66 11.30 -3.08
C CYS A 76 -21.45 9.99 -3.36
N SER A 77 -22.04 9.86 -4.55
CA SER A 77 -22.79 8.65 -4.95
C SER A 77 -21.90 7.56 -5.51
N ALA A 78 -20.70 7.94 -5.99
CA ALA A 78 -19.68 7.01 -6.40
C ALA A 78 -18.29 7.64 -6.27
N LEU A 79 -17.31 6.79 -6.03
CA LEU A 79 -15.91 7.11 -6.01
C LEU A 79 -15.19 6.25 -7.05
N VAL A 80 -14.55 6.90 -8.02
CA VAL A 80 -13.66 6.26 -8.99
C VAL A 80 -12.22 6.45 -8.50
N THR A 81 -11.48 5.37 -8.35
CA THR A 81 -10.10 5.41 -7.84
C THR A 81 -9.14 4.77 -8.81
N VAL A 82 -8.02 5.44 -9.07
CA VAL A 82 -6.89 4.89 -9.83
C VAL A 82 -5.70 4.75 -8.89
N ARG A 83 -5.22 3.52 -8.71
CA ARG A 83 -3.98 3.25 -7.97
C ARG A 83 -2.80 3.59 -8.86
N VAL A 84 -1.93 4.47 -8.39
CA VAL A 84 -0.67 4.80 -9.07
C VAL A 84 0.48 4.19 -8.28
N LYS A 85 1.41 3.53 -8.97
CA LYS A 85 2.63 3.01 -8.37
C LYS A 85 3.47 4.17 -7.84
N GLY A 86 3.78 4.16 -6.56
CA GLY A 86 4.72 5.10 -5.96
C GLY A 86 6.15 4.56 -5.92
N THR A 87 7.08 5.38 -5.44
CA THR A 87 8.43 4.91 -5.09
C THR A 87 8.32 3.86 -3.98
N GLN A 88 8.69 2.62 -4.29
CA GLN A 88 8.74 1.54 -3.33
C GLN A 88 10.01 1.65 -2.49
N ALA A 89 9.88 1.39 -1.18
CA ALA A 89 11.04 1.19 -0.33
C ALA A 89 11.69 -0.13 -0.74
N ASN A 90 13.00 -0.11 -0.97
CA ASN A 90 13.78 -1.32 -1.13
C ASN A 90 14.95 -1.31 -0.15
N VAL A 91 15.33 -2.51 0.27
CA VAL A 91 16.57 -2.75 0.99
C VAL A 91 17.30 -3.88 0.27
N ILE A 92 18.58 -3.66 0.06
CA ILE A 92 19.47 -4.69 -0.47
C ILE A 92 20.18 -5.31 0.72
N ILE A 93 20.01 -6.60 0.88
CA ILE A 93 20.68 -7.43 1.87
C ILE A 93 21.90 -8.04 1.20
N GLN A 94 23.04 -7.80 1.84
CA GLN A 94 24.32 -8.33 1.42
C GLN A 94 24.54 -9.72 2.02
N ASP A 95 25.50 -10.46 1.49
CA ASP A 95 25.99 -11.69 2.11
C ASP A 95 26.79 -11.37 3.39
N ARG A 96 26.73 -12.27 4.38
CA ARG A 96 27.36 -12.10 5.69
C ARG A 96 28.89 -12.18 5.63
N ASP A 97 29.41 -13.01 4.72
CA ASP A 97 30.84 -13.32 4.63
C ASP A 97 31.54 -12.52 3.53
N VAL A 98 30.80 -12.14 2.48
CA VAL A 98 31.29 -11.31 1.37
C VAL A 98 30.30 -10.17 1.15
N PRO A 99 30.73 -8.91 1.02
CA PRO A 99 29.83 -7.80 0.67
C PRO A 99 29.40 -7.92 -0.80
N ASP A 100 28.53 -8.88 -1.07
CA ASP A 100 27.89 -9.14 -2.34
C ASP A 100 26.38 -9.01 -2.16
N ASP A 101 25.72 -8.33 -3.08
CA ASP A 101 24.29 -8.06 -2.99
C ASP A 101 23.52 -9.34 -3.37
N LYS A 102 22.84 -9.97 -2.40
CA LYS A 102 22.17 -11.27 -2.64
C LYS A 102 20.67 -11.16 -2.76
N MET A 103 20.05 -10.34 -1.91
CA MET A 103 18.60 -10.31 -1.79
C MET A 103 18.12 -8.88 -1.77
N LYS A 104 17.23 -8.53 -2.69
CA LYS A 104 16.53 -7.26 -2.68
C LYS A 104 15.12 -7.48 -2.16
N VAL A 105 14.80 -6.84 -1.04
CA VAL A 105 13.45 -6.81 -0.48
C VAL A 105 12.81 -5.50 -0.90
N THR A 106 11.69 -5.59 -1.60
CA THR A 106 10.88 -4.46 -2.03
C THR A 106 9.55 -4.50 -1.29
N ALA A 107 9.17 -3.40 -0.65
CA ALA A 107 7.86 -3.32 0.00
C ALA A 107 6.74 -3.31 -1.05
N MET A 108 5.67 -4.08 -0.80
CA MET A 108 4.45 -4.01 -1.64
C MET A 108 3.65 -2.72 -1.41
N ILE A 109 3.95 -2.00 -0.32
CA ILE A 109 3.37 -0.69 0.00
C ILE A 109 4.26 0.41 -0.57
N ASP A 110 3.67 1.27 -1.39
CA ASP A 110 4.39 2.37 -2.02
C ASP A 110 4.51 3.61 -1.10
N GLY A 111 5.70 4.20 -1.04
CA GLY A 111 5.97 5.47 -0.37
C GLY A 111 6.84 5.37 0.89
N ALA A 112 7.16 6.52 1.47
CA ALA A 112 8.03 6.64 2.65
C ALA A 112 7.49 5.92 3.90
N PHE A 113 6.23 5.47 3.87
CA PHE A 113 5.61 4.66 4.93
C PHE A 113 6.19 3.25 5.05
N ALA A 114 6.83 2.74 4.01
CA ALA A 114 7.49 1.44 4.07
C ALA A 114 8.92 1.54 4.65
N ASN A 115 9.51 2.74 4.68
CA ASN A 115 10.82 2.95 5.29
C ASN A 115 10.67 2.89 6.80
N TYR A 116 11.28 1.88 7.44
CA TYR A 116 11.35 1.81 8.89
C TYR A 116 12.11 3.01 9.45
N ALA A 117 11.42 3.86 10.21
CA ALA A 117 12.04 4.96 10.94
C ALA A 117 12.34 4.54 12.39
N LEU A 118 13.61 4.60 12.77
CA LEU A 118 14.06 4.42 14.15
C LEU A 118 13.70 5.67 14.98
N GLY A 119 12.54 5.64 15.64
CA GLY A 119 12.10 6.68 16.58
C GLY A 119 10.64 6.44 17.01
N PRO A 120 10.15 7.06 18.10
CA PRO A 120 8.73 7.02 18.44
C PRO A 120 7.95 8.05 17.57
N PRO A 121 6.89 7.65 16.85
CA PRO A 121 6.39 6.28 16.68
C PRO A 121 7.18 5.49 15.62
N GLN A 122 7.43 4.20 15.89
CA GLN A 122 8.04 3.29 14.92
C GLN A 122 7.01 3.05 13.82
N VAL A 123 7.31 3.49 12.60
CA VAL A 123 6.43 3.29 11.44
C VAL A 123 7.26 2.71 10.31
N GLY A 124 6.74 1.67 9.67
CA GLY A 124 7.35 1.04 8.50
C GLY A 124 7.67 -0.43 8.67
N ILE A 125 8.28 -1.00 7.63
CA ILE A 125 8.58 -2.43 7.55
C ILE A 125 10.01 -2.64 8.04
N GLN A 126 10.15 -3.29 9.19
CA GLN A 126 11.43 -3.80 9.67
C GLN A 126 11.67 -5.18 9.09
N VAL A 127 12.83 -5.35 8.44
CA VAL A 127 13.33 -6.65 7.97
C VAL A 127 14.32 -7.18 9.02
N ILE A 128 14.11 -8.42 9.46
CA ILE A 128 15.00 -9.09 10.42
C ILE A 128 15.39 -10.43 9.81
N ILE A 129 16.68 -10.69 9.74
CA ILE A 129 17.23 -11.95 9.22
C ILE A 129 18.00 -12.62 10.35
N GLU A 130 17.64 -13.86 10.62
CA GLU A 130 18.25 -14.69 11.64
C GLU A 130 18.61 -16.05 11.04
N ASP A 131 19.40 -16.82 11.76
CA ASP A 131 19.70 -18.19 11.36
C ASP A 131 18.44 -19.06 11.50
N GLY A 132 18.24 -19.96 10.53
CA GLY A 132 17.11 -20.87 10.50
C GLY A 132 17.25 -21.98 11.54
N THR A 133 16.15 -22.69 11.79
CA THR A 133 16.15 -23.82 12.72
C THR A 133 16.97 -25.01 12.20
N ILE A 134 17.12 -25.13 10.87
CA ILE A 134 17.90 -26.17 10.19
C ILE A 134 19.26 -25.59 9.77
N THR A 135 20.32 -26.40 9.85
CA THR A 135 21.66 -26.05 9.34
C THR A 135 21.60 -25.60 7.88
N ASP A 136 22.36 -24.56 7.54
CA ASP A 136 22.42 -23.95 6.20
C ASP A 136 21.08 -23.39 5.69
N THR A 137 20.22 -22.94 6.61
CA THR A 137 18.99 -22.21 6.29
C THR A 137 18.91 -20.91 7.08
N PHE A 138 18.12 -19.95 6.59
CA PHE A 138 17.85 -18.70 7.29
C PHE A 138 16.36 -18.52 7.58
N LYS A 139 16.08 -17.63 8.54
CA LYS A 139 14.74 -17.18 8.90
C LYS A 139 14.60 -15.70 8.59
N ALA A 140 13.61 -15.37 7.77
CA ALA A 140 13.23 -13.99 7.49
C ALA A 140 11.99 -13.62 8.29
N THR A 141 12.06 -12.55 9.08
CA THR A 141 10.93 -11.98 9.79
C THR A 141 10.68 -10.55 9.32
N PHE A 142 9.47 -10.30 8.84
CA PHE A 142 9.01 -8.99 8.42
C PHE A 142 8.02 -8.46 9.45
N LYS A 143 8.33 -7.31 10.03
CA LYS A 143 7.46 -6.64 11.00
C LYS A 143 7.01 -5.32 10.44
N TYR A 144 5.70 -5.09 10.40
CA TYR A 144 5.15 -3.80 10.04
C TYR A 144 4.55 -3.13 11.26
N TYR A 145 5.12 -1.98 11.59
CA TYR A 145 4.62 -1.11 12.63
C TYR A 145 3.80 0.01 11.99
N TYR A 146 2.57 0.17 12.46
CA TYR A 146 1.72 1.30 12.08
C TYR A 146 0.90 1.78 13.27
N GLU A 147 0.54 3.06 13.28
CA GLU A 147 -0.36 3.61 14.29
C GLU A 147 -1.75 3.81 13.72
N GLU A 148 -2.75 3.29 14.42
CA GLU A 148 -4.15 3.57 14.14
C GLU A 148 -4.79 4.19 15.38
N LYS A 149 -5.26 5.44 15.28
CA LYS A 149 -5.93 6.19 16.37
C LYS A 149 -5.09 6.24 17.67
N ASP A 150 -3.81 6.58 17.54
CA ASP A 150 -2.85 6.67 18.66
C ASP A 150 -2.60 5.32 19.37
N VAL A 151 -2.93 4.21 18.71
CA VAL A 151 -2.59 2.85 19.16
C VAL A 151 -1.60 2.24 18.18
N ALA A 152 -0.41 1.88 18.68
CA ALA A 152 0.57 1.13 17.92
C ALA A 152 0.04 -0.29 17.62
N GLN A 153 0.08 -0.67 16.36
CA GLN A 153 -0.23 -2.00 15.86
C GLN A 153 1.02 -2.63 15.24
N GLU A 154 1.15 -3.95 15.37
CA GLU A 154 2.25 -4.73 14.82
C GLU A 154 1.68 -5.90 14.03
N TYR A 155 2.10 -6.03 12.77
CA TYR A 155 1.85 -7.22 11.96
C TYR A 155 3.17 -7.93 11.69
N VAL A 156 3.21 -9.25 11.90
CA VAL A 156 4.44 -10.04 11.82
C VAL A 156 4.23 -11.20 10.86
N GLU A 157 5.09 -11.28 9.85
CA GLU A 157 5.25 -12.45 8.98
C GLU A 157 6.61 -13.10 9.27
N THR A 158 6.62 -14.40 9.52
CA THR A 158 7.84 -15.17 9.79
C THR A 158 7.94 -16.35 8.84
N PHE A 159 9.07 -16.43 8.15
CA PHE A 159 9.40 -17.50 7.21
C PHE A 159 10.68 -18.18 7.70
N ASP A 160 10.54 -19.40 8.22
CA ASP A 160 11.66 -20.20 8.71
C ASP A 160 12.13 -21.23 7.67
N ASN A 161 13.38 -21.66 7.83
CA ASN A 161 14.06 -22.66 7.01
C ASN A 161 14.03 -22.32 5.51
N LEU A 162 14.38 -21.07 5.18
CA LEU A 162 14.56 -20.60 3.82
C LEU A 162 15.98 -20.91 3.34
N SER A 163 16.13 -21.15 2.04
CA SER A 163 17.43 -21.40 1.41
C SER A 163 17.69 -20.44 0.26
N ILE A 164 18.96 -20.06 0.08
CA ILE A 164 19.46 -19.27 -1.05
C ILE A 164 19.64 -20.14 -2.31
N ASP A 165 19.69 -21.46 -2.17
CA ASP A 165 19.85 -22.37 -3.30
C ASP A 165 18.58 -22.42 -4.16
N THR A 166 18.71 -22.08 -5.44
CA THR A 166 17.62 -22.10 -6.44
C THR A 166 17.04 -23.49 -6.66
N SER A 167 17.79 -24.55 -6.34
CA SER A 167 17.35 -25.95 -6.42
C SER A 167 16.64 -26.44 -5.16
N ALA A 168 16.69 -25.68 -4.06
CA ALA A 168 16.05 -26.05 -2.81
C ALA A 168 14.53 -25.91 -2.89
N THR A 169 13.80 -26.88 -2.30
CA THR A 169 12.34 -26.86 -2.21
C THR A 169 11.79 -25.62 -1.50
N ARG A 170 12.59 -25.03 -0.59
CA ARG A 170 12.26 -23.80 0.16
C ARG A 170 13.12 -22.62 -0.28
N TYR A 171 13.32 -22.48 -1.59
CA TYR A 171 13.95 -21.30 -2.17
C TYR A 171 13.22 -20.02 -1.75
N PHE A 172 13.97 -19.04 -1.22
CA PHE A 172 13.40 -17.88 -0.55
C PHE A 172 12.51 -17.04 -1.46
N GLU A 173 12.90 -16.84 -2.72
CA GLU A 173 12.14 -16.01 -3.66
C GLU A 173 10.75 -16.60 -3.91
N THR A 174 10.69 -17.89 -4.22
CA THR A 174 9.43 -18.59 -4.47
C THR A 174 8.52 -18.60 -3.24
N ILE A 175 9.07 -18.91 -2.06
CA ILE A 175 8.26 -19.05 -0.84
C ILE A 175 7.72 -17.69 -0.39
N ILE A 176 8.58 -16.66 -0.33
CA ILE A 176 8.19 -15.33 0.13
C ILE A 176 7.22 -14.68 -0.87
N ASN A 177 7.50 -14.72 -2.18
CA ASN A 177 6.61 -14.08 -3.16
C ASN A 177 5.25 -14.78 -3.30
N THR A 178 5.16 -16.07 -2.97
CA THR A 178 3.87 -16.79 -2.96
C THR A 178 3.04 -16.52 -1.72
N SER A 179 3.69 -16.25 -0.57
CA SER A 179 3.04 -16.30 0.75
C SER A 179 3.03 -14.97 1.51
N SER A 180 3.88 -14.02 1.15
CA SER A 180 3.97 -12.71 1.82
C SER A 180 2.92 -11.75 1.28
N TYR A 181 2.29 -11.01 2.20
CA TYR A 181 1.38 -9.91 1.88
C TYR A 181 2.06 -8.53 1.98
N MET A 182 3.32 -8.49 2.42
CA MET A 182 4.00 -7.26 2.82
C MET A 182 5.17 -6.88 1.91
N VAL A 183 5.90 -7.87 1.43
CA VAL A 183 7.15 -7.69 0.71
C VAL A 183 7.22 -8.62 -0.49
N GLU A 184 7.88 -8.12 -1.54
CA GLU A 184 8.32 -8.89 -2.70
C GLU A 184 9.84 -8.95 -2.64
N VAL A 185 10.41 -10.11 -2.96
CA VAL A 185 11.86 -10.33 -2.90
C VAL A 185 12.38 -10.72 -4.28
N GLU A 186 13.61 -10.33 -4.56
CA GLU A 186 14.30 -10.59 -5.82
C GLU A 186 15.72 -11.09 -5.49
N ASP A 187 16.12 -12.22 -6.08
CA ASP A 187 17.50 -12.71 -6.04
C ASP A 187 18.37 -11.92 -7.02
N LEU A 188 19.37 -11.21 -6.49
CA LEU A 188 20.29 -10.40 -7.29
C LEU A 188 21.50 -11.18 -7.81
N ALA A 189 21.73 -12.41 -7.32
CA ALA A 189 22.85 -13.25 -7.69
C ALA A 189 22.44 -14.73 -7.85
N PRO A 190 21.59 -15.08 -8.84
CA PRO A 190 21.00 -16.42 -9.02
C PRO A 190 22.00 -17.51 -9.47
N THR A 191 23.30 -17.28 -9.35
CA THR A 191 24.31 -18.29 -9.65
C THR A 191 24.28 -19.38 -8.57
N SER A 192 24.24 -20.65 -9.00
CA SER A 192 24.35 -21.88 -8.18
C SER A 192 25.65 -22.01 -7.35
N GLN A 193 26.40 -20.92 -7.16
CA GLN A 193 27.51 -20.91 -6.22
C GLN A 193 26.95 -20.71 -4.83
N THR A 194 26.82 -21.84 -4.15
CA THR A 194 26.67 -21.99 -2.71
C THR A 194 27.54 -20.95 -2.00
N PRO A 195 26.97 -19.88 -1.43
CA PRO A 195 27.72 -19.03 -0.53
C PRO A 195 28.12 -19.87 0.69
N PRO A 196 29.31 -19.68 1.29
CA PRO A 196 29.63 -20.36 2.53
C PRO A 196 28.52 -20.10 3.56
N GLY A 197 27.82 -21.16 3.99
CA GLY A 197 26.79 -21.07 5.03
C GLY A 197 25.37 -20.71 4.59
N HIS A 198 25.07 -20.38 3.33
CA HIS A 198 23.68 -20.09 2.86
C HIS A 198 22.91 -19.00 3.67
N LEU A 199 23.59 -18.00 4.21
CA LEU A 199 22.99 -16.99 5.10
C LEU A 199 23.07 -15.57 4.50
N PRO A 200 21.96 -14.83 4.41
CA PRO A 200 22.01 -13.39 4.16
C PRO A 200 22.51 -12.63 5.41
N ALA A 201 23.18 -11.49 5.24
CA ALA A 201 23.63 -10.62 6.33
C ALA A 201 22.46 -9.94 7.06
N THR A 202 22.70 -9.59 8.32
CA THR A 202 21.80 -8.87 9.23
C THR A 202 21.68 -7.39 8.92
#